data_AF-A0A950WUZ3-F1
#
_entry.id   AF-A0A950WUZ3-F1
#
_cell.length_a   1.000
_cell.length_b   1.000
_cell.length_c   1.000
_cell.angle_alpha   90.00
_cell.angle_beta   90.00
_cell.angle_gamma   90.00
#
_symmetry.space_group_name_H-M   'P 1'
#
loop_
_entity.id
_entity.type
_entity.pdbx_description
1 polymer ?
#
loop_
_entity_poly.entity_id
_entity_poly.type
_entity_poly.pdbx_seq_one_letter_code
_entity_poly.pdbx_strand_id
1 'polypeptide(L)'
;MPKDKLNAEIAARAVSGAGGEYQRSLLTRAVELLEARQFANAAALFEGALAVSPTLWVRNCLAFCLIPVETSSAAQMLNELLDEGFDPPLVRANLAAASRLSGSIEDTRDHAVAGLALLEGRSRPPAFLWRFGESEVFLAQIDLERYLRDVLSWAEGQPLGTGDQ
;
A
#
# COMPACT_ATOMS: atom_id res chain seq x y z
N MET A 1 4.96 2.69 -47.94
CA MET A 1 4.10 2.35 -46.77
C MET A 1 2.84 3.20 -46.82
N PRO A 2 1.63 2.65 -46.59
CA PRO A 2 0.40 3.45 -46.59
C PRO A 2 0.40 4.38 -45.36
N LYS A 3 0.05 5.66 -45.56
CA LYS A 3 0.02 6.72 -44.52
C LYS A 3 -0.77 6.32 -43.26
N ASP A 4 -1.77 5.45 -43.40
CA ASP A 4 -2.67 5.06 -42.31
C ASP A 4 -1.98 4.19 -41.24
N LYS A 5 -1.00 3.36 -41.62
CA LYS A 5 -0.25 2.53 -40.66
C LYS A 5 0.69 3.38 -39.80
N LEU A 6 1.30 4.41 -40.38
CA LEU A 6 2.19 5.33 -39.68
C LEU A 6 1.41 6.22 -38.70
N ASN A 7 0.21 6.69 -39.08
CA ASN A 7 -0.65 7.49 -38.21
C ASN A 7 -1.19 6.68 -37.02
N ALA A 8 -1.55 5.41 -37.23
CA ALA A 8 -1.97 4.52 -36.15
C ALA A 8 -0.83 4.24 -35.15
N GLU A 9 0.40 4.07 -35.65
CA GLU A 9 1.58 3.84 -34.81
C GLU A 9 1.99 5.09 -34.02
N ILE A 10 1.88 6.28 -34.62
CA ILE A 10 2.11 7.57 -33.94
C ILE A 10 1.02 7.84 -32.90
N ALA A 11 -0.26 7.57 -33.22
CA ALA A 11 -1.36 7.70 -32.26
C ALA A 11 -1.21 6.71 -31.09
N ALA A 12 -0.82 5.46 -31.34
CA ALA A 12 -0.55 4.49 -30.29
C ALA A 12 0.63 4.91 -29.39
N ARG A 13 1.69 5.49 -29.96
CA ARG A 13 2.83 6.02 -29.20
C ARG A 13 2.47 7.28 -28.41
N ALA A 14 1.66 8.18 -28.97
CA ALA A 14 1.19 9.38 -28.29
C ALA A 14 0.22 9.05 -27.14
N VAL A 15 -0.68 8.07 -27.34
CA VAL A 15 -1.58 7.55 -26.30
C VAL A 15 -0.79 6.82 -25.21
N SER A 16 0.23 6.05 -25.57
CA SER A 16 1.11 5.38 -24.58
C SER A 16 1.95 6.38 -23.77
N GLY A 17 2.40 7.47 -24.38
CA GLY A 17 3.13 8.55 -23.68
C GLY A 17 2.22 9.36 -22.76
N ALA A 18 1.06 9.78 -23.26
CA ALA A 18 0.07 10.54 -22.49
C ALA A 18 -0.52 9.72 -21.32
N GLY A 19 -0.76 8.42 -21.51
CA GLY A 19 -1.22 7.52 -20.46
C GLY A 19 -0.22 7.41 -19.31
N GLY A 20 1.08 7.33 -19.61
CA GLY A 20 2.14 7.29 -18.59
C GLY A 20 2.31 8.61 -17.83
N GLU A 21 2.22 9.75 -18.52
CA GLU A 21 2.29 11.08 -17.90
C GLU A 21 1.07 11.36 -17.02
N TYR A 22 -0.12 11.03 -17.51
CA TYR A 22 -1.36 11.14 -16.75
C TYR A 22 -1.36 10.23 -15.51
N GLN A 23 -0.96 8.97 -15.66
CA GLN A 23 -0.82 8.06 -14.51
C GLN A 23 0.16 8.61 -13.48
N ARG A 24 1.33 9.13 -13.91
CA ARG A 24 2.29 9.74 -13.00
C ARG A 24 1.68 10.92 -12.23
N SER A 25 0.93 11.79 -12.92
CA SER A 25 0.24 12.91 -12.28
C SER A 25 -0.77 12.46 -11.22
N LEU A 26 -1.53 11.39 -11.50
CA LEU A 26 -2.47 10.83 -10.52
C LEU A 26 -1.73 10.28 -9.29
N LEU A 27 -0.66 9.52 -9.50
CA LEU A 27 0.13 8.93 -8.40
C LEU A 27 0.78 10.01 -7.53
N THR A 28 1.38 11.04 -8.13
CA THR A 28 1.96 12.17 -7.39
C THR A 28 0.89 12.85 -6.52
N ARG A 29 -0.27 13.16 -7.10
CA ARG A 29 -1.35 13.82 -6.35
C ARG A 29 -1.94 12.92 -5.26
N ALA A 30 -2.02 11.60 -5.49
CA ALA A 30 -2.48 10.66 -4.48
C ALA A 30 -1.56 10.63 -3.24
N VAL A 31 -0.25 10.72 -3.44
CA VAL A 31 0.73 10.82 -2.34
C VAL A 31 0.55 12.12 -1.55
N GLU A 32 0.39 13.26 -2.22
CA GLU A 32 0.11 14.54 -1.55
C GLU A 32 -1.16 14.49 -0.69
N LEU A 33 -2.20 13.79 -1.18
CA LEU A 33 -3.45 13.59 -0.44
C LEU A 33 -3.26 12.65 0.76
N LEU A 34 -2.43 11.61 0.64
CA LEU A 34 -2.06 10.74 1.75
C LEU A 34 -1.35 11.52 2.86
N GLU A 35 -0.38 12.37 2.50
CA GLU A 35 0.33 13.25 3.44
C GLU A 35 -0.62 14.23 4.12
N ALA A 36 -1.61 14.75 3.38
CA ALA A 36 -2.69 15.60 3.89
C ALA A 36 -3.80 14.83 4.63
N ARG A 37 -3.66 13.51 4.83
CA ARG A 37 -4.62 12.62 5.49
C ARG A 37 -6.00 12.56 4.83
N GLN A 38 -6.08 12.84 3.53
CA GLN A 38 -7.32 12.76 2.73
C GLN A 38 -7.45 11.38 2.08
N PHE A 39 -7.62 10.34 2.89
CA PHE A 39 -7.49 8.94 2.44
C PHE A 39 -8.52 8.51 1.39
N ALA A 40 -9.79 8.92 1.54
CA ALA A 40 -10.83 8.65 0.55
C ALA A 40 -10.53 9.32 -0.81
N ASN A 41 -10.03 10.56 -0.79
CA ASN A 41 -9.64 11.27 -2.01
C ASN A 41 -8.40 10.63 -2.66
N ALA A 42 -7.44 10.18 -1.84
CA ALA A 42 -6.27 9.45 -2.33
C ALA A 42 -6.66 8.12 -2.98
N ALA A 43 -7.58 7.37 -2.36
CA ALA A 43 -8.13 6.12 -2.90
C ALA A 43 -8.76 6.34 -4.29
N ALA A 44 -9.59 7.38 -4.45
CA ALA A 44 -10.19 7.72 -5.74
C ALA A 44 -9.15 8.01 -6.85
N LEU A 45 -8.01 8.61 -6.51
CA LEU A 45 -6.92 8.82 -7.48
C LEU A 45 -6.18 7.52 -7.82
N PHE A 46 -6.00 6.60 -6.87
CA PHE A 46 -5.43 5.29 -7.15
C PHE A 46 -6.37 4.42 -7.99
N GLU A 47 -7.69 4.49 -7.79
CA GLU A 47 -8.68 3.87 -8.68
C GLU A 47 -8.56 4.40 -10.11
N GLY A 48 -8.45 5.73 -10.27
CA GLY A 48 -8.19 6.35 -11.56
C GLY A 48 -6.88 5.87 -12.20
N ALA A 49 -5.82 5.69 -11.39
CA ALA A 49 -4.54 5.19 -11.86
C ALA A 49 -4.60 3.71 -12.31
N LEU A 50 -5.41 2.89 -11.65
CA LEU A 50 -5.66 1.50 -12.05
C LEU A 50 -6.43 1.39 -13.36
N ALA A 51 -7.38 2.29 -13.60
CA ALA A 51 -8.12 2.37 -14.86
C ALA A 51 -7.20 2.68 -16.06
N VAL A 52 -6.08 3.36 -15.82
CA VAL A 52 -5.05 3.63 -16.85
C VAL A 52 -4.10 2.44 -17.01
N SER A 53 -3.58 1.90 -15.89
CA SER A 53 -2.71 0.72 -15.91
C SER A 53 -2.85 -0.10 -14.62
N PRO A 54 -3.37 -1.33 -14.71
CA PRO A 54 -3.73 -2.15 -13.55
C PRO A 54 -2.52 -2.89 -13.00
N THR A 55 -1.62 -2.16 -12.33
CA THR A 55 -0.44 -2.77 -11.70
C THR A 55 -0.75 -3.25 -10.27
N LEU A 56 -0.14 -4.36 -9.87
CA LEU A 56 -0.27 -4.92 -8.51
C LEU A 56 0.23 -3.95 -7.44
N TRP A 57 1.26 -3.15 -7.76
CA TRP A 57 1.75 -2.08 -6.89
C TRP A 57 0.72 -0.99 -6.64
N VAL A 58 0.02 -0.53 -7.67
CA VAL A 58 -1.02 0.50 -7.52
C VAL A 58 -2.23 -0.06 -6.75
N ARG A 59 -2.57 -1.34 -6.92
CA ARG A 59 -3.59 -2.03 -6.09
C ARG A 59 -3.19 -2.05 -4.62
N ASN A 60 -1.92 -2.37 -4.31
CA ASN A 60 -1.44 -2.31 -2.93
C ASN A 60 -1.54 -0.88 -2.34
N CYS A 61 -1.25 0.16 -3.13
CA CYS A 61 -1.42 1.55 -2.69
C CYS A 61 -2.88 1.94 -2.50
N LEU A 62 -3.80 1.44 -3.34
CA LEU A 62 -5.24 1.62 -3.15
C LEU A 62 -5.69 0.94 -1.85
N ALA A 63 -5.35 -0.34 -1.67
CA ALA A 63 -5.67 -1.07 -0.45
C ALA A 63 -5.13 -0.35 0.80
N PHE A 64 -3.90 0.17 0.74
CA PHE A 64 -3.32 0.98 1.80
C PHE A 64 -4.21 2.18 2.18
N CYS A 65 -4.72 2.92 1.19
CA CYS A 65 -5.62 4.06 1.43
C CYS A 65 -6.97 3.65 2.02
N LEU A 66 -7.45 2.45 1.68
CA LEU A 66 -8.73 1.92 2.14
C LEU A 66 -8.66 1.39 3.57
N ILE A 67 -7.50 1.05 4.13
CA ILE A 67 -7.36 0.51 5.49
C ILE A 67 -8.15 1.31 6.55
N PRO A 68 -8.06 2.64 6.65
CA PRO A 68 -8.82 3.41 7.64
C PRO A 68 -10.26 3.75 7.22
N VAL A 69 -10.66 3.45 5.97
CA VAL A 69 -11.97 3.85 5.40
C VAL A 69 -12.90 2.65 5.29
N GLU A 70 -12.40 1.56 4.70
CA GLU A 70 -13.10 0.32 4.39
C GLU A 70 -12.15 -0.87 4.63
N THR A 71 -11.85 -1.15 5.90
CA THR A 71 -10.87 -2.18 6.32
C THR A 71 -11.10 -3.54 5.66
N SER A 72 -12.36 -3.98 5.56
CA SER A 72 -12.71 -5.26 4.95
C SER A 72 -12.40 -5.30 3.44
N SER A 73 -12.72 -4.24 2.70
CA SER A 73 -12.40 -4.10 1.28
C SER A 73 -10.88 -4.10 1.07
N ALA A 74 -10.14 -3.39 1.92
CA ALA A 74 -8.67 -3.37 1.89
C ALA A 74 -8.07 -4.76 2.12
N ALA A 75 -8.54 -5.49 3.14
CA ALA A 75 -8.06 -6.83 3.46
C ALA A 75 -8.35 -7.82 2.32
N GLN A 76 -9.54 -7.76 1.72
CA GLN A 76 -9.88 -8.58 0.56
C GLN A 76 -8.89 -8.33 -0.59
N MET A 77 -8.70 -7.07 -0.96
CA MET A 77 -7.80 -6.69 -2.06
C MET A 77 -6.35 -7.14 -1.81
N LEU A 78 -5.87 -7.06 -0.57
CA LEU A 78 -4.53 -7.51 -0.21
C LEU A 78 -4.38 -9.03 -0.27
N ASN A 79 -5.40 -9.78 0.13
CA ASN A 79 -5.38 -11.24 0.00
C ASN A 79 -5.40 -11.67 -1.48
N GLU A 80 -6.18 -11.00 -2.33
CA GLU A 80 -6.15 -11.24 -3.78
C GLU A 80 -4.75 -11.00 -4.38
N LEU A 81 -4.02 -9.99 -3.89
CA LEU A 81 -2.62 -9.76 -4.30
C LEU A 81 -1.71 -10.92 -3.91
N LEU A 82 -1.89 -11.51 -2.72
CA LEU A 82 -1.14 -12.68 -2.29
C LEU A 82 -1.47 -13.91 -3.15
N ASP A 83 -2.75 -14.12 -3.49
CA ASP A 83 -3.19 -15.23 -4.35
C ASP A 83 -2.61 -15.11 -5.77
N GLU A 84 -2.38 -13.88 -6.24
CA GLU A 84 -1.70 -13.59 -7.51
C GLU A 84 -0.17 -13.70 -7.43
N GLY A 85 0.38 -14.06 -6.27
CA GLY A 85 1.83 -14.22 -6.03
C GLY A 85 2.58 -12.91 -5.77
N PHE A 86 1.86 -11.80 -5.56
CA PHE A 86 2.45 -10.51 -5.20
C PHE A 86 2.58 -10.39 -3.68
N ASP A 87 3.67 -10.93 -3.15
CA ASP A 87 3.96 -10.99 -1.71
C ASP A 87 5.22 -10.19 -1.31
N PRO A 88 5.28 -8.86 -1.53
CA PRO A 88 6.31 -8.04 -0.93
C PRO A 88 6.02 -7.81 0.57
N PRO A 89 7.05 -7.52 1.39
CA PRO A 89 6.89 -7.19 2.81
C PRO A 89 5.82 -6.12 3.10
N LEU A 90 5.62 -5.17 2.18
CA LEU A 90 4.65 -4.09 2.34
C LEU A 90 3.19 -4.58 2.27
N VAL A 91 2.89 -5.61 1.47
CA VAL A 91 1.54 -6.22 1.46
C VAL A 91 1.27 -6.89 2.80
N ARG A 92 2.26 -7.60 3.37
CA ARG A 92 2.16 -8.19 4.71
C ARG A 92 1.98 -7.14 5.80
N ALA A 93 2.69 -6.02 5.72
CA ALA A 93 2.53 -4.90 6.65
C ALA A 93 1.12 -4.28 6.59
N ASN A 94 0.56 -4.15 5.39
CA ASN A 94 -0.80 -3.65 5.16
C ASN A 94 -1.87 -4.63 5.65
N LEU A 95 -1.67 -5.94 5.47
CA LEU A 95 -2.55 -6.96 6.03
C LEU A 95 -2.49 -6.98 7.56
N ALA A 96 -1.30 -6.90 8.15
CA ALA A 96 -1.15 -6.81 9.60
C ALA A 96 -1.86 -5.57 10.16
N ALA A 97 -1.82 -4.43 9.44
CA ALA A 97 -2.59 -3.24 9.78
C ALA A 97 -4.11 -3.48 9.74
N ALA A 98 -4.62 -4.06 8.64
CA ALA A 98 -6.03 -4.32 8.45
C ALA A 98 -6.58 -5.33 9.48
N SER A 99 -5.83 -6.40 9.75
CA SER A 99 -6.16 -7.41 10.76
C SER A 99 -6.22 -6.81 12.17
N ARG A 100 -5.27 -5.92 12.49
CA ARG A 100 -5.25 -5.20 13.76
C ARG A 100 -6.50 -4.33 13.93
N LEU A 101 -6.87 -3.56 12.91
CA LEU A 101 -8.09 -2.74 12.96
C LEU A 101 -9.37 -3.57 13.03
N SER A 102 -9.35 -4.78 12.50
CA SER A 102 -10.46 -5.74 12.61
C SER A 102 -10.48 -6.49 13.94
N GLY A 103 -9.49 -6.28 14.81
CA GLY A 103 -9.37 -6.95 16.11
C GLY A 103 -8.85 -8.39 16.06
N SER A 104 -8.37 -8.86 14.90
CA SER A 104 -7.83 -10.23 14.76
C SER A 104 -6.37 -10.27 15.20
N ILE A 105 -6.11 -10.74 16.42
CA ILE A 105 -4.75 -10.85 16.98
C ILE A 105 -3.93 -11.91 16.22
N GLU A 106 -4.53 -13.05 15.92
CA GLU A 106 -3.87 -14.17 15.23
C GLU A 106 -3.41 -13.75 13.82
N ASP A 107 -4.31 -13.21 13.00
CA ASP A 107 -3.94 -12.77 11.65
C ASP A 107 -2.91 -11.62 11.68
N THR A 108 -3.03 -10.71 12.65
CA THR A 108 -2.05 -9.63 12.83
C THR A 108 -0.65 -10.20 13.06
N ARG A 109 -0.54 -11.19 13.94
CA ARG A 109 0.72 -11.87 14.25
C ARG A 109 1.27 -12.58 13.03
N ASP A 110 0.44 -13.37 12.36
CA ASP A 110 0.87 -14.19 11.22
C ASP A 110 1.41 -13.33 10.07
N HIS A 111 0.71 -12.24 9.74
CA HIS A 111 1.17 -11.30 8.73
C HIS A 111 2.42 -10.53 9.15
N ALA A 112 2.54 -10.15 10.43
CA ALA A 112 3.74 -9.48 10.93
C ALA A 112 4.98 -10.39 10.82
N VAL A 113 4.85 -11.66 11.24
CA VAL A 113 5.92 -12.67 11.14
C VAL A 113 6.30 -12.94 9.68
N ALA A 114 5.31 -13.14 8.80
CA ALA A 114 5.55 -13.34 7.38
C ALA A 114 6.27 -12.13 6.74
N GLY A 115 5.86 -10.91 7.08
CA GLY A 115 6.51 -9.69 6.62
C GLY A 115 7.96 -9.58 7.06
N LEU A 116 8.27 -9.93 8.31
CA LEU A 116 9.64 -9.93 8.85
C LEU A 116 10.52 -10.96 8.14
N ALA A 117 10.01 -12.16 7.89
CA ALA A 117 10.74 -13.21 7.18
C ALA A 117 11.14 -12.77 5.76
N LEU A 118 10.30 -11.98 5.08
CA LEU A 118 10.58 -11.45 3.75
C LEU A 118 11.65 -10.35 3.73
N LEU A 119 11.94 -9.71 4.88
CA LEU A 119 12.94 -8.65 5.03
C LEU A 119 14.34 -9.18 5.37
N GLU A 120 14.46 -10.43 5.77
CA GLU A 120 15.76 -11.02 6.12
C GLU A 120 16.76 -10.91 4.94
N GLY A 121 17.90 -10.28 5.20
CA GLY A 121 18.97 -10.09 4.21
C GLY A 121 18.70 -9.02 3.14
N ARG A 122 17.66 -8.20 3.28
CA ARG A 122 17.31 -7.14 2.32
C ARG A 122 17.59 -5.74 2.84
N SER A 123 17.72 -4.77 1.92
CA SER A 123 17.73 -3.35 2.26
C SER A 123 16.38 -2.98 2.89
N ARG A 124 16.43 -2.10 3.89
CA ARG A 124 15.28 -1.69 4.71
C ARG A 124 14.89 -0.26 4.34
N PRO A 125 14.12 -0.05 3.26
CA PRO A 125 13.71 1.28 2.91
C PRO A 125 12.67 1.77 3.93
N PRO A 126 12.74 3.05 4.33
CA PRO A 126 11.62 3.67 5.02
C PRO A 126 10.39 3.66 4.11
N ALA A 127 9.22 3.39 4.68
CA ALA A 127 7.96 3.39 3.97
C ALA A 127 6.93 4.25 4.70
N PHE A 128 5.95 4.76 3.95
CA PHE A 128 4.74 5.30 4.53
C PHE A 128 3.92 4.13 5.10
N LEU A 129 3.73 4.15 6.41
CA LEU A 129 3.07 3.09 7.16
C LEU A 129 2.07 3.69 8.14
N TRP A 130 1.10 2.87 8.52
CA TRP A 130 0.13 3.23 9.55
C TRP A 130 0.76 3.12 10.92
N ARG A 131 0.70 4.18 11.73
CA ARG A 131 1.04 4.10 13.16
C ARG A 131 -0.25 4.08 13.97
N PHE A 132 -0.31 3.15 14.91
CA PHE A 132 -1.46 2.94 15.78
C PHE A 132 -1.23 3.66 17.11
N GLY A 133 -2.00 4.71 17.38
CA GLY A 133 -2.14 5.31 18.70
C GLY A 133 -3.22 4.61 19.53
N GLU A 134 -3.46 5.11 20.75
CA GLU A 134 -4.49 4.57 21.65
C GLU A 134 -5.92 4.74 21.09
N SER A 135 -6.15 5.76 20.27
CA SER A 135 -7.48 6.11 19.74
C SER A 135 -7.53 6.35 18.22
N GLU A 136 -6.39 6.40 17.53
CA GLU A 136 -6.32 6.80 16.11
C GLU A 136 -5.21 6.08 15.34
N VAL A 137 -5.39 6.00 14.01
CA VAL A 137 -4.34 5.58 13.07
C VAL A 137 -3.85 6.80 12.31
N PHE A 138 -2.54 6.98 12.19
CA PHE A 138 -1.97 8.08 11.42
C PHE A 138 -0.82 7.63 10.51
N LEU A 139 -0.62 8.36 9.42
CA LEU A 139 0.46 8.11 8.48
C LEU A 139 1.81 8.54 9.09
N ALA A 140 2.80 7.66 9.04
CA ALA A 140 4.17 7.96 9.46
C ALA A 140 5.17 7.33 8.51
N GLN A 141 6.31 8.00 8.31
CA GLN A 141 7.45 7.40 7.65
C GLN A 141 8.25 6.61 8.70
N ILE A 142 8.23 5.29 8.60
CA ILE A 142 8.86 4.39 9.58
C ILE A 142 9.62 3.30 8.83
N ASP A 143 10.68 2.80 9.45
CA ASP A 143 11.35 1.58 9.02
C ASP A 143 10.37 0.40 9.06
N LEU A 144 10.28 -0.33 7.95
CA LEU A 144 9.29 -1.40 7.80
C LEU A 144 9.50 -2.55 8.79
N GLU A 145 10.75 -2.88 9.12
CA GLU A 145 11.05 -3.91 10.11
C GLU A 145 10.62 -3.44 11.51
N ARG A 146 10.96 -2.21 11.89
CA ARG A 146 10.51 -1.62 13.16
C ARG A 146 9.00 -1.65 13.27
N TYR A 147 8.29 -1.21 12.22
CA TYR A 147 6.83 -1.24 12.19
C TYR A 147 6.26 -2.64 12.43
N LEU A 148 6.75 -3.64 11.70
CA LEU A 148 6.27 -5.03 11.85
C LEU A 148 6.57 -5.59 13.25
N ARG A 149 7.71 -5.22 13.85
CA ARG A 149 8.03 -5.58 15.25
C ARG A 149 7.08 -4.90 16.25
N ASP A 150 6.74 -3.63 16.04
CA ASP A 150 5.80 -2.89 16.90
C ASP A 150 4.39 -3.50 16.83
N VAL A 151 3.95 -3.90 15.62
CA VAL A 151 2.68 -4.61 15.42
C VAL A 151 2.68 -5.98 16.08
N LEU A 152 3.78 -6.72 15.98
CA LEU A 152 3.94 -8.02 16.62
C LEU A 152 3.93 -7.90 18.15
N SER A 153 4.66 -6.93 18.71
CA SER A 153 4.71 -6.65 20.15
C SER A 153 3.32 -6.36 20.72
N TRP A 154 2.51 -5.57 19.99
CA TRP A 154 1.10 -5.36 20.32
C TRP A 154 0.28 -6.67 20.32
N ALA A 155 0.42 -7.50 19.29
CA ALA A 155 -0.31 -8.77 19.19
C ALA A 155 0.07 -9.75 20.31
N GLU A 156 1.29 -9.63 20.84
CA GLU A 156 1.78 -10.41 21.98
C GLU A 156 1.38 -9.83 23.36
N GLY A 157 0.64 -8.72 23.39
CA GLY A 157 0.23 -8.05 24.62
C GLY A 157 1.38 -7.39 25.38
N GLN A 158 2.52 -7.18 24.72
CA GLN A 158 3.64 -6.45 25.29
C GLN A 158 3.36 -4.94 25.17
N PRO A 159 3.77 -4.14 26.18
CA PRO A 159 3.70 -2.69 26.03
C PRO A 159 4.50 -2.30 24.78
N LEU A 160 3.88 -1.50 23.90
CA LEU A 160 4.58 -0.92 22.76
C LEU A 160 5.86 -0.32 23.31
N GLY A 161 7.01 -0.82 22.84
CA GLY A 161 8.30 -0.32 23.29
C GLY A 161 8.24 1.19 23.21
N THR A 162 8.48 1.85 24.35
CA THR A 162 8.63 3.30 24.46
C THR A 162 9.88 3.66 23.67
N GLY A 163 9.80 3.61 22.34
CA GLY A 163 10.87 4.04 21.47
C GLY A 163 10.94 5.54 21.64
N ASP A 164 11.87 5.95 22.48
CA ASP A 164 12.20 7.31 22.90
C ASP A 164 12.02 8.36 21.80
N GLN A 165 11.54 9.52 22.26
CA GLN A 165 11.80 10.91 21.82
C GLN A 165 12.39 11.13 20.42
#